data_AF-A0A6N6N2A5-F1
#
_entry.id   AF-A0A6N6N2A5-F1
#
_cell.length_a   1.000
_cell.length_b   1.000
_cell.length_c   1.000
_cell.angle_alpha   90.00
_cell.angle_beta   90.00
_cell.angle_gamma   90.00
#
_symmetry.space_group_name_H-M   'P 1'
#
loop_
_entity.id
_entity.type
_entity.pdbx_description
1 polymer ?
#
loop_
_entity_poly.entity_id
_entity_poly.type
_entity_poly.pdbx_seq_one_letter_code
_entity_poly.pdbx_strand_id
1 'polypeptide(L)'
;MNSKGFTLIEVLVSLVILSFVGMVAGYYYVEGIRGFSVARITSEVVPKASIALERMNIELSDCDDRSATGDILVQSDRIIYETTVTALDNVRTLRYYSSNGTIYLNPGDGTGEHLLLDDLGNCTMSADTADLDGSGGDEISALNISLSMDLGNGDSTTYSLRVMPRNFVHLAP
;
A
#
# COMPACT_ATOMS: atom_id res chain seq x y z
N MET A 1 73.83 -3.20 2.73
CA MET A 1 72.36 -3.33 2.71
C MET A 1 71.81 -2.12 3.46
N ASN A 2 71.23 -1.15 2.77
CA ASN A 2 70.71 0.08 3.39
C ASN A 2 69.33 -0.20 3.98
N SER A 3 69.27 -0.53 5.27
CA SER A 3 68.02 -0.53 6.05
C SER A 3 67.69 0.91 6.43
N LYS A 4 67.00 1.63 5.54
CA LYS A 4 66.38 2.91 5.90
C LYS A 4 65.19 2.60 6.81
N GLY A 5 65.30 2.95 8.09
CA GLY A 5 64.19 2.89 9.03
C GLY A 5 63.09 3.89 8.64
N PHE A 6 61.84 3.56 8.97
CA PHE A 6 60.68 4.46 8.77
C PHE A 6 60.90 5.79 9.48
N THR A 7 60.56 6.89 8.81
CA THR A 7 60.57 8.21 9.45
C THR A 7 59.31 8.41 10.30
N LEU A 8 59.43 9.12 11.42
CA LEU A 8 58.32 9.34 12.36
C LEU A 8 57.12 10.03 11.68
N ILE A 9 57.40 10.94 10.72
CA ILE A 9 56.36 11.62 9.94
C ILE A 9 55.61 10.68 9.01
N GLU A 10 56.29 9.70 8.41
CA GLU A 10 55.67 8.72 7.51
C GLU A 10 54.73 7.77 8.25
N VAL A 11 55.11 7.36 9.47
CA VAL A 11 54.23 6.59 10.36
C VAL A 11 53.00 7.41 10.77
N LEU A 12 53.17 8.70 11.06
CA LEU A 12 52.06 9.60 11.40
C LEU A 12 51.09 9.78 10.22
N VAL A 13 51.61 10.06 9.03
CA VAL A 13 50.81 10.28 7.82
C VAL A 13 50.06 9.00 7.41
N SER A 14 50.72 7.84 7.47
CA SER A 14 50.05 6.56 7.17
C SER A 14 48.92 6.24 8.14
N LEU A 15 49.08 6.54 9.44
CA LEU A 15 48.03 6.38 10.44
C LEU A 15 46.81 7.26 10.15
N VAL A 16 47.04 8.53 9.78
CA VAL A 16 45.97 9.47 9.42
C VAL A 16 45.22 9.00 8.17
N ILE A 17 45.95 8.56 7.14
CA ILE A 17 45.35 8.02 5.91
C ILE A 17 44.52 6.78 6.23
N LEU A 18 45.03 5.87 7.07
CA LEU A 18 44.32 4.65 7.45
C LEU A 18 43.02 4.97 8.21
N SER A 19 43.05 5.96 9.11
CA SER A 19 41.85 6.44 9.80
C SER A 19 40.82 7.01 8.83
N PHE A 20 41.26 7.78 7.83
CA PHE A 20 40.36 8.34 6.83
C PHE A 20 39.72 7.24 5.96
N VAL A 21 40.52 6.28 5.50
CA VAL A 21 40.01 5.12 4.74
C VAL A 21 39.05 4.28 5.59
N GLY A 22 39.39 4.05 6.86
CA GLY A 22 38.52 3.32 7.79
C GLY A 22 37.18 4.02 8.01
N MET A 23 37.17 5.35 8.12
CA MET A 23 35.95 6.15 8.25
C MET A 23 35.06 6.03 7.00
N VAL A 24 35.66 6.20 5.81
CA VAL A 24 34.94 6.08 4.53
C VAL A 24 34.38 4.66 4.35
N ALA A 25 35.17 3.62 4.63
CA ALA A 25 34.73 2.24 4.55
C ALA A 25 33.60 1.92 5.54
N GLY A 26 33.69 2.41 6.78
CA GLY A 26 32.65 2.24 7.79
C GLY A 26 31.32 2.89 7.38
N TYR A 27 31.37 4.07 6.76
CA TYR A 27 30.18 4.75 6.24
C TYR A 27 29.47 3.92 5.15
N TYR A 28 30.22 3.44 4.15
CA TYR A 28 29.65 2.62 3.07
C TYR A 28 29.08 1.28 3.56
N TYR A 29 29.66 0.69 4.61
CA TYR A 29 29.16 -0.55 5.18
C TYR A 29 27.76 -0.37 5.80
N VAL A 30 27.56 0.70 6.57
CA VAL A 30 26.26 1.03 7.16
C VAL A 30 25.23 1.31 6.08
N GLU A 31 25.59 2.07 5.06
CA GLU A 31 24.70 2.40 3.94
C GLU A 31 24.32 1.16 3.12
N GLY A 32 25.28 0.26 2.87
CA GLY A 32 25.04 -1.01 2.19
C GLY A 32 24.04 -1.90 2.93
N ILE A 33 24.14 -1.99 4.27
CA ILE A 33 23.18 -2.76 5.08
C ILE A 33 21.78 -2.13 5.02
N ARG A 34 21.68 -0.80 5.12
CA ARG A 34 20.39 -0.10 5.02
C ARG A 34 19.74 -0.32 3.66
N GLY A 35 20.50 -0.16 2.58
CA GLY A 35 20.03 -0.41 1.22
C GLY A 35 19.56 -1.84 1.01
N PHE A 36 20.29 -2.83 1.55
CA PHE A 36 19.88 -4.23 1.50
C PHE A 36 18.55 -4.49 2.23
N SER A 37 18.35 -3.91 3.41
CA SER A 37 17.10 -4.08 4.17
C SER A 37 15.90 -3.51 3.42
N VAL A 38 16.02 -2.30 2.88
CA VAL A 38 14.95 -1.66 2.10
C VAL A 38 14.65 -2.46 0.84
N ALA A 39 15.68 -2.91 0.12
CA ALA A 39 15.50 -3.74 -1.08
C ALA A 39 14.80 -5.06 -0.75
N ARG A 40 15.16 -5.70 0.36
CA ARG A 40 14.53 -6.94 0.83
C ARG A 40 13.06 -6.73 1.17
N ILE A 41 12.73 -5.71 1.97
CA ILE A 41 11.34 -5.40 2.36
C ILE A 41 10.51 -5.11 1.10
N THR A 42 11.03 -4.26 0.21
CA THR A 42 10.36 -3.90 -1.05
C THR A 42 10.07 -5.12 -1.93
N SER A 43 11.00 -6.07 -2.00
CA SER A 43 10.84 -7.30 -2.80
C SER A 43 9.70 -8.21 -2.31
N GLU A 44 9.34 -8.12 -1.03
CA GLU A 44 8.23 -8.87 -0.44
C GLU A 44 6.91 -8.09 -0.50
N VAL A 45 7.00 -6.77 -0.28
CA VAL A 45 5.87 -5.86 -0.14
C VAL A 45 5.21 -5.53 -1.48
N VAL A 46 6.00 -5.26 -2.53
CA VAL A 46 5.49 -4.89 -3.86
C VAL A 46 4.56 -5.96 -4.46
N PRO A 47 4.91 -7.26 -4.47
CA PRO A 47 4.03 -8.28 -5.02
C PRO A 47 2.74 -8.45 -4.21
N LYS A 48 2.82 -8.40 -2.87
CA LYS A 48 1.65 -8.50 -1.99
C LYS A 48 0.66 -7.37 -2.26
N ALA A 49 1.14 -6.12 -2.32
CA ALA A 49 0.28 -4.99 -2.65
C ALA A 49 -0.30 -5.08 -4.06
N SER A 50 0.50 -5.48 -5.05
CA SER A 50 0.01 -5.62 -6.43
C SER A 50 -1.13 -6.66 -6.53
N ILE A 51 -0.99 -7.81 -5.87
CA ILE A 51 -2.03 -8.85 -5.83
C ILE A 51 -3.26 -8.35 -5.06
N ALA A 52 -3.08 -7.66 -3.94
CA ALA A 52 -4.18 -7.10 -3.17
C ALA A 52 -4.97 -6.04 -3.98
N LEU A 53 -4.27 -5.14 -4.68
CA LEU A 53 -4.87 -4.13 -5.55
C LEU A 53 -5.62 -4.77 -6.71
N GLU A 54 -5.06 -5.81 -7.34
CA GLU A 54 -5.76 -6.53 -8.42
C GLU A 54 -7.04 -7.21 -7.90
N ARG A 55 -6.97 -7.85 -6.72
CA ARG A 55 -8.16 -8.44 -6.08
C ARG A 55 -9.21 -7.39 -5.77
N MET A 56 -8.81 -6.24 -5.21
CA MET A 56 -9.72 -5.11 -4.95
C MET A 56 -10.30 -4.51 -6.24
N ASN A 57 -9.51 -4.45 -7.30
CA ASN A 57 -9.96 -3.96 -8.60
C ASN A 57 -11.06 -4.85 -9.18
N ILE A 58 -10.82 -6.17 -9.21
CA ILE A 58 -11.80 -7.14 -9.71
C ILE A 58 -13.08 -7.05 -8.86
N GLU A 59 -12.93 -7.07 -7.55
CA GLU A 59 -14.02 -7.04 -6.59
C GLU A 59 -14.89 -5.77 -6.72
N LEU A 60 -14.27 -4.59 -6.78
CA LEU A 60 -14.99 -3.31 -6.87
C LEU A 60 -15.42 -2.96 -8.29
N SER A 61 -14.85 -3.59 -9.32
CA SER A 61 -15.29 -3.36 -10.71
C SER A 61 -16.71 -3.85 -10.96
N ASP A 62 -17.16 -4.84 -10.20
CA ASP A 62 -18.52 -5.40 -10.27
C ASP A 62 -19.41 -4.95 -9.11
N CYS A 63 -19.06 -3.84 -8.45
CA CYS A 63 -19.92 -3.31 -7.40
C CYS A 63 -21.27 -2.86 -7.99
N ASP A 64 -22.30 -3.01 -7.16
CA ASP A 64 -23.66 -2.60 -7.42
C ASP A 64 -24.24 -1.91 -6.19
N ASP A 65 -25.29 -1.12 -6.41
CA ASP A 65 -26.06 -0.52 -5.34
C ASP A 65 -26.69 -1.59 -4.46
N ARG A 66 -26.89 -1.27 -3.17
CA ARG A 66 -27.38 -2.27 -2.22
C ARG A 66 -28.89 -2.33 -2.28
N SER A 67 -29.43 -3.30 -2.99
CA SER A 67 -30.86 -3.47 -3.32
C SER A 67 -31.81 -3.28 -2.14
N ALA A 68 -31.40 -3.68 -0.93
CA ALA A 68 -32.21 -3.55 0.30
C ALA A 68 -31.90 -2.30 1.15
N THR A 69 -30.70 -1.71 1.00
CA THR A 69 -30.20 -0.64 1.89
C THR A 69 -29.98 0.69 1.16
N GLY A 70 -30.15 0.72 -0.16
CA GLY A 70 -29.87 1.85 -1.04
C GLY A 70 -28.42 1.86 -1.53
N ASP A 71 -27.99 3.03 -1.96
CA ASP A 71 -26.71 3.35 -2.60
C ASP A 71 -25.46 2.80 -1.87
N ILE A 72 -24.33 2.72 -2.58
CA ILE A 72 -23.04 2.28 -2.04
C ILE A 72 -22.57 3.24 -0.94
N LEU A 73 -22.12 2.69 0.21
CA LEU A 73 -21.50 3.49 1.27
C LEU A 73 -19.99 3.55 1.07
N VAL A 74 -19.45 4.76 0.91
CA VAL A 74 -18.00 5.00 0.87
C VAL A 74 -17.59 5.92 2.01
N GLN A 75 -16.71 5.43 2.87
CA GLN A 75 -16.09 6.19 3.96
C GLN A 75 -14.58 6.01 3.89
N SER A 76 -13.83 6.85 4.61
CA SER A 76 -12.36 6.79 4.56
C SER A 76 -11.75 5.43 4.93
N ASP A 77 -12.46 4.61 5.72
CA ASP A 77 -11.99 3.31 6.21
C ASP A 77 -12.73 2.11 5.59
N ARG A 78 -13.81 2.32 4.83
CA ARG A 78 -14.64 1.21 4.32
C ARG A 78 -15.43 1.56 3.07
N ILE A 79 -15.71 0.53 2.27
CA ILE A 79 -16.67 0.56 1.17
C ILE A 79 -17.65 -0.59 1.36
N ILE A 80 -18.96 -0.32 1.32
CA ILE A 80 -20.03 -1.31 1.46
C ILE A 80 -20.91 -1.29 0.21
N TYR A 81 -21.06 -2.44 -0.43
CA TYR A 81 -21.68 -2.60 -1.76
C TYR A 81 -22.31 -3.98 -1.91
N GLU A 82 -23.13 -4.17 -2.94
CA GLU A 82 -23.55 -5.48 -3.44
C GLU A 82 -22.83 -5.78 -4.76
N THR A 83 -23.03 -6.95 -5.34
CA THR A 83 -22.44 -7.36 -6.63
C THR A 83 -23.50 -7.94 -7.54
N THR A 84 -23.32 -7.78 -8.84
CA THR A 84 -24.25 -8.35 -9.84
C THR A 84 -24.07 -9.86 -10.02
N VAL A 85 -22.99 -10.42 -9.48
CA VAL A 85 -22.71 -11.86 -9.54
C VAL A 85 -23.66 -12.61 -8.62
N THR A 86 -24.62 -13.34 -9.20
CA THR A 86 -25.65 -14.11 -8.45
C THR A 86 -25.08 -15.12 -7.45
N ALA A 87 -23.85 -15.61 -7.67
CA ALA A 87 -23.18 -16.50 -6.73
C ALA A 87 -22.66 -15.80 -5.46
N LEU A 88 -22.67 -14.46 -5.43
CA LEU A 88 -22.06 -13.60 -4.40
C LEU A 88 -23.04 -12.54 -3.87
N ASP A 89 -24.35 -12.77 -3.97
CA ASP A 89 -25.49 -11.86 -3.70
C ASP A 89 -25.64 -11.35 -2.25
N ASN A 90 -24.56 -11.29 -1.49
CA ASN A 90 -24.54 -10.75 -0.13
C ASN A 90 -24.00 -9.33 -0.14
N VAL A 91 -24.33 -8.55 0.89
CA VAL A 91 -23.70 -7.25 1.13
C VAL A 91 -22.24 -7.47 1.51
N ARG A 92 -21.34 -6.87 0.73
CA ARG A 92 -19.89 -7.02 0.84
C ARG A 92 -19.29 -5.77 1.47
N THR A 93 -18.25 -5.96 2.26
CA THR A 93 -17.56 -4.84 2.93
C THR A 93 -16.06 -4.96 2.71
N LEU A 94 -15.48 -3.98 2.05
CA LEU A 94 -14.05 -3.73 2.10
C LEU A 94 -13.77 -2.82 3.29
N ARG A 95 -12.92 -3.22 4.23
CA ARG A 95 -12.64 -2.41 5.43
C ARG A 95 -11.16 -2.42 5.80
N TYR A 96 -10.65 -1.23 6.11
CA TYR A 96 -9.38 -1.00 6.76
C TYR A 96 -9.54 -0.89 8.28
N TYR A 97 -8.69 -1.60 9.02
CA TYR A 97 -8.56 -1.49 10.46
C TYR A 97 -7.24 -0.82 10.81
N SER A 98 -7.30 0.44 11.23
CA SER A 98 -6.12 1.22 11.62
C SER A 98 -5.42 0.70 12.87
N SER A 99 -6.13 -0.05 13.72
CA SER A 99 -5.59 -0.64 14.96
C SER A 99 -4.47 -1.66 14.72
N ASN A 100 -4.52 -2.37 13.59
CA ASN A 100 -3.57 -3.41 13.23
C ASN A 100 -2.99 -3.23 11.81
N GLY A 101 -3.35 -2.16 11.10
CA GLY A 101 -2.76 -1.85 9.80
C GLY A 101 -3.16 -2.86 8.72
N THR A 102 -4.38 -3.39 8.76
CA THR A 102 -4.80 -4.45 7.84
C THR A 102 -6.08 -4.08 7.11
N ILE A 103 -6.21 -4.59 5.89
CA ILE A 103 -7.41 -4.45 5.06
C ILE A 103 -8.02 -5.84 4.81
N TYR A 104 -9.32 -5.94 5.03
CA TYR A 104 -10.09 -7.16 4.85
C TYR A 104 -11.23 -6.96 3.87
N LEU A 105 -11.63 -8.07 3.26
CA LEU A 105 -12.87 -8.23 2.52
C LEU A 105 -13.81 -9.13 3.32
N ASN A 106 -14.96 -8.60 3.72
CA ASN A 106 -16.07 -9.39 4.21
C ASN A 106 -17.03 -9.69 3.04
N PRO A 107 -17.17 -10.94 2.61
CA PRO A 107 -18.04 -11.31 1.50
C PRO A 107 -19.53 -11.39 1.90
N GLY A 108 -19.87 -11.24 3.18
CA GLY A 108 -21.26 -11.27 3.66
C GLY A 108 -21.90 -12.65 3.72
N ASP A 109 -21.17 -13.72 3.40
CA ASP A 109 -21.66 -15.11 3.32
C ASP A 109 -21.61 -15.89 4.65
N GLY A 110 -21.25 -15.22 5.75
CA GLY A 110 -21.08 -15.83 7.07
C GLY A 110 -19.73 -16.53 7.30
N THR A 111 -18.81 -16.54 6.34
CA THR A 111 -17.45 -17.11 6.50
C THR A 111 -16.50 -16.20 7.28
N GLY A 112 -16.89 -14.95 7.53
CA GLY A 112 -16.08 -13.95 8.22
C GLY A 112 -15.25 -13.09 7.27
N GLU A 113 -14.31 -12.34 7.82
CA GLU A 113 -13.47 -11.40 7.06
C GLU A 113 -12.21 -12.09 6.52
N HIS A 114 -11.89 -11.85 5.25
CA HIS A 114 -10.71 -12.38 4.57
C HIS A 114 -9.62 -11.32 4.44
N LEU A 115 -8.43 -11.62 4.95
CA LEU A 115 -7.28 -10.69 4.86
C LEU A 115 -6.89 -10.48 3.39
N LEU A 116 -6.77 -9.22 2.98
CA LEU A 116 -6.25 -8.86 1.66
C LEU A 116 -4.80 -8.42 1.74
N LEU A 117 -4.48 -7.57 2.70
CA LEU A 117 -3.13 -7.04 2.91
C LEU A 117 -2.94 -6.59 4.37
N ASP A 118 -1.73 -6.76 4.86
CA ASP A 118 -1.26 -6.38 6.18
C ASP A 118 -0.09 -5.37 6.11
N ASP A 119 0.39 -4.95 7.29
CA ASP A 119 1.51 -4.01 7.46
C ASP A 119 1.31 -2.65 6.75
N LEU A 120 0.06 -2.19 6.69
CA LEU A 120 -0.30 -0.87 6.19
C LEU A 120 -0.10 0.19 7.28
N GLY A 121 0.69 1.21 6.97
CA GLY A 121 0.78 2.42 7.78
C GLY A 121 -0.50 3.26 7.71
N ASN A 122 -1.18 3.29 6.56
CA ASN A 122 -2.47 3.95 6.39
C ASN A 122 -3.23 3.37 5.19
N CYS A 123 -4.56 3.46 5.21
CA CYS A 123 -5.40 3.26 4.03
C CYS A 123 -6.53 4.28 4.02
N THR A 124 -6.78 4.87 2.86
CA THR A 124 -7.89 5.81 2.66
C THR A 124 -8.71 5.41 1.44
N MET A 125 -10.03 5.48 1.57
CA MET A 125 -10.99 5.18 0.51
C MET A 125 -11.85 6.42 0.25
N SER A 126 -12.17 6.67 -1.02
CA SER A 126 -13.01 7.81 -1.45
C SER A 126 -13.68 7.51 -2.78
N ALA A 127 -14.70 8.31 -3.12
CA ALA A 127 -15.42 8.21 -4.37
C ALA A 127 -15.41 9.56 -5.08
N ASP A 128 -15.24 9.53 -6.40
CA ASP A 128 -15.51 10.65 -7.29
C ASP A 128 -16.90 10.45 -7.89
N THR A 129 -17.76 11.47 -7.87
CA THR A 129 -19.11 11.40 -8.45
C THR A 129 -19.27 12.31 -9.66
N ALA A 130 -20.09 11.90 -10.60
CA ALA A 130 -20.50 12.68 -11.77
C ALA A 130 -21.80 12.11 -12.36
N ASP A 131 -22.61 12.95 -13.00
CA ASP A 131 -23.71 12.52 -13.86
C ASP A 131 -23.17 11.80 -15.11
N LEU A 132 -23.21 10.46 -15.09
CA LEU A 132 -22.69 9.59 -16.15
C LEU A 132 -23.76 9.16 -17.15
N ASP A 133 -25.03 9.15 -16.75
CA ASP A 133 -26.16 8.70 -17.56
C ASP A 133 -27.04 9.85 -18.11
N GLY A 134 -26.80 11.08 -17.65
CA GLY A 134 -27.53 12.29 -18.04
C GLY A 134 -28.88 12.43 -17.35
N SER A 135 -29.14 11.70 -16.26
CA SER A 135 -30.40 11.71 -15.51
C SER A 135 -30.51 12.87 -14.51
N GLY A 136 -29.39 13.56 -14.23
CA GLY A 136 -29.30 14.60 -13.20
C GLY A 136 -29.08 14.07 -11.79
N GLY A 137 -28.84 12.76 -11.64
CA GLY A 137 -28.20 12.15 -10.47
C GLY A 137 -26.68 12.13 -10.63
N ASP A 138 -25.96 12.03 -9.51
CA ASP A 138 -24.51 11.86 -9.52
C ASP A 138 -24.20 10.39 -9.20
N GLU A 139 -23.63 9.66 -10.16
CA GLU A 139 -23.15 8.30 -9.98
C GLU A 139 -21.66 8.30 -9.59
N ILE A 140 -21.20 7.21 -8.99
CA ILE A 140 -19.78 7.00 -8.70
C ILE A 140 -19.04 6.76 -10.02
N SER A 141 -18.27 7.77 -10.43
CA SER A 141 -17.36 7.72 -11.58
C SER A 141 -16.07 6.97 -11.30
N ALA A 142 -15.59 7.02 -10.05
CA ALA A 142 -14.43 6.26 -9.62
C ALA A 142 -14.41 6.01 -8.12
N LEU A 143 -13.92 4.84 -7.72
CA LEU A 143 -13.51 4.53 -6.35
C LEU A 143 -11.99 4.63 -6.26
N ASN A 144 -11.51 5.46 -5.34
CA ASN A 144 -10.10 5.71 -5.10
C ASN A 144 -9.67 5.09 -3.78
N ILE A 145 -8.69 4.18 -3.82
CA ILE A 145 -8.08 3.54 -2.66
C ILE A 145 -6.60 3.87 -2.65
N SER A 146 -6.10 4.36 -1.52
CA SER A 146 -4.67 4.63 -1.32
C SER A 146 -4.16 3.81 -0.14
N LEU A 147 -3.07 3.07 -0.36
CA LEU A 147 -2.41 2.21 0.61
C LEU A 147 -1.01 2.75 0.88
N SER A 148 -0.69 3.09 2.12
CA SER A 148 0.66 3.48 2.54
C SER A 148 1.32 2.33 3.27
N MET A 149 2.51 1.92 2.84
CA MET A 149 3.32 0.88 3.47
C MET A 149 4.67 1.45 3.93
N ASP A 150 5.08 1.07 5.13
CA ASP A 150 6.37 1.46 5.72
C ASP A 150 7.49 0.54 5.17
N LEU A 151 8.61 1.15 4.76
CA LEU A 151 9.80 0.45 4.29
C LEU A 151 10.79 0.14 5.43
N GLY A 152 10.42 0.42 6.68
CA GLY A 152 11.15 0.05 7.89
C GLY A 152 12.36 0.95 8.21
N ASN A 153 12.53 2.05 7.46
CA ASN A 153 13.59 3.04 7.63
C ASN A 153 13.03 4.46 7.89
N GLY A 154 11.73 4.60 8.12
CA GLY A 154 11.03 5.88 8.23
C GLY A 154 10.54 6.43 6.88
N ASP A 155 10.85 5.77 5.76
CA ASP A 155 10.24 6.04 4.47
C ASP A 155 9.00 5.18 4.27
N SER A 156 7.97 5.75 3.66
CA SER A 156 6.79 5.02 3.21
C SER A 156 6.66 5.07 1.70
N THR A 157 6.09 4.01 1.15
CA THR A 157 5.66 3.95 -0.25
C THR A 157 4.14 3.91 -0.31
N THR A 158 3.56 4.60 -1.28
CA THR A 158 2.10 4.66 -1.45
C THR A 158 1.71 4.00 -2.76
N TYR A 159 0.71 3.13 -2.70
CA TYR A 159 0.08 2.51 -3.85
C TYR A 159 -1.37 2.99 -3.94
N SER A 160 -1.76 3.43 -5.13
CA SER A 160 -3.13 3.89 -5.39
C SER A 160 -3.81 2.97 -6.38
N LEU A 161 -5.05 2.62 -6.09
CA LEU A 161 -5.97 1.99 -7.02
C LEU A 161 -7.12 2.95 -7.32
N ARG A 162 -7.40 3.12 -8.61
CA ARG A 162 -8.60 3.80 -9.09
C ARG A 162 -9.45 2.79 -9.85
N VAL A 163 -10.63 2.48 -9.32
CA VAL A 163 -11.58 1.55 -9.93
C VAL A 163 -12.70 2.36 -10.57
N MET A 164 -13.08 2.01 -11.79
CA MET A 164 -14.27 2.53 -12.46
C MET A 164 -15.31 1.41 -12.44
N PRO A 165 -16.38 1.53 -11.62
CA PRO A 165 -17.45 0.54 -11.58
C PRO A 165 -18.04 0.28 -12.97
N ARG A 166 -18.43 -0.97 -13.23
CA ARG A 166 -19.09 -1.33 -14.50
C ARG A 166 -20.56 -0.95 -14.54
N ASN A 167 -21.18 -0.83 -13.36
CA ASN A 167 -22.57 -0.45 -13.21
C ASN A 167 -22.66 1.03 -12.82
N PHE A 168 -23.78 1.66 -13.17
CA PHE A 168 -24.13 2.97 -12.64
C PHE A 168 -24.59 2.78 -11.21
N VAL A 169 -23.74 3.19 -10.28
CA VAL A 169 -23.94 3.03 -8.84
C VAL A 169 -23.88 4.39 -8.17
N HIS A 170 -24.63 4.56 -7.09
CA HIS A 170 -24.81 5.85 -6.45
C HIS A 170 -24.04 5.89 -5.13
N LEU A 171 -23.70 7.10 -4.68
CA LEU A 171 -23.08 7.30 -3.38
C LEU A 171 -24.15 7.58 -2.33
N ALA A 172 -24.15 6.78 -1.26
CA ALA A 172 -25.04 7.00 -0.13
C ALA A 172 -24.79 8.38 0.52
N PRO A 173 -25.87 9.06 0.97
CA PRO A 173 -25.78 10.40 1.56
C PRO A 173 -25.02 10.45 2.89
#